data_AF-A0AAD3G6N0-F1
#
_entry.id   AF-A0AAD3G6N0-F1
#
_cell.length_a   1.000
_cell.length_b   1.000
_cell.length_c   1.000
_cell.angle_alpha   90.00
_cell.angle_beta   90.00
_cell.angle_gamma   90.00
#
_symmetry.space_group_name_H-M   'P 1'
#
loop_
_entity.id
_entity.type
_entity.pdbx_description
1 polymer ?
#
loop_
_entity_poly.entity_id
_entity_poly.type
_entity_poly.pdbx_seq_one_letter_code
_entity_poly.pdbx_strand_id
1 'polypeptide(L)'
;MIGISNLQDKDIILDFFAGSGTIGDAVMQLNAEDGGKRKYILAQLDELIDEKKEAYKFCQDNGFEPMISSITIERLNRAGEKIKADIQAEFDAENSKKKPNQEKLVELREKYIRVFGVDPVVKPQDDKEIQQSPFYGLTVESIANKG
;
A
#
# COMPACT_ATOMS: atom_id res chain seq x y z
N MET A 1 10.18 13.90 -5.23
CA MET A 1 11.17 12.94 -5.79
C MET A 1 10.57 12.15 -6.95
N ILE A 2 9.40 11.51 -6.79
CA ILE A 2 8.75 10.71 -7.86
C ILE A 2 8.08 11.56 -8.96
N GLY A 3 7.52 12.73 -8.65
CA GLY A 3 6.80 13.56 -9.64
C GLY A 3 7.65 14.24 -10.72
N ILE A 4 8.98 14.12 -10.68
CA ILE A 4 9.90 14.69 -11.68
C ILE A 4 10.46 13.59 -12.60
N SER A 5 10.42 12.32 -12.17
CA SER A 5 10.77 11.17 -13.00
C SER A 5 9.62 10.82 -13.95
N ASN A 6 9.93 10.57 -15.23
CA ASN A 6 8.97 10.18 -16.26
C ASN A 6 8.49 8.73 -16.10
N LEU A 7 7.93 8.39 -14.94
CA LEU A 7 7.51 7.03 -14.61
C LEU A 7 6.29 6.60 -15.42
N GLN A 8 6.47 5.53 -16.18
CA GLN A 8 5.44 4.92 -17.01
C GLN A 8 4.67 3.86 -16.23
N ASP A 9 3.54 3.45 -16.82
CA ASP A 9 2.80 2.30 -16.31
C ASP A 9 3.70 1.05 -16.30
N LYS A 10 3.66 0.30 -15.19
CA LYS A 10 4.45 -0.95 -14.96
C LYS A 10 5.94 -0.78 -14.67
N ASP A 11 6.45 0.45 -14.53
CA ASP A 11 7.82 0.67 -14.04
C ASP A 11 8.03 0.04 -12.65
N ILE A 12 9.27 -0.36 -12.37
CA ILE A 12 9.69 -0.90 -11.07
C ILE A 12 10.64 0.11 -10.42
N ILE A 13 10.28 0.56 -9.22
CA ILE A 13 11.08 1.47 -8.40
C ILE A 13 11.81 0.64 -7.34
N LEU A 14 13.10 0.91 -7.12
CA LEU A 14 13.90 0.16 -6.15
C LEU A 14 14.56 1.14 -5.17
N ASP A 15 14.39 0.88 -3.87
CA ASP A 15 15.00 1.65 -2.79
C ASP A 15 15.65 0.70 -1.79
N PHE A 16 16.99 0.74 -1.71
CA PHE A 16 17.78 -0.09 -0.80
C PHE A 16 17.98 0.53 0.59
N PHE A 17 17.46 1.73 0.81
CA PHE A 17 17.47 2.42 2.10
C PHE A 17 16.04 2.84 2.43
N ALA A 18 15.14 1.86 2.45
CA ALA A 18 13.71 2.10 2.55
C ALA A 18 13.35 2.99 3.74
N GLY A 19 14.03 2.83 4.88
CA GLY A 19 13.78 3.60 6.09
C GLY A 19 12.32 3.42 6.50
N SER A 20 11.55 4.50 6.57
CA SER A 20 10.11 4.41 6.84
C SER A 20 9.29 3.89 5.65
N GLY A 21 9.85 3.80 4.44
CA GLY A 21 9.19 3.27 3.24
C GLY A 21 8.48 4.33 2.41
N THR A 22 8.84 5.61 2.54
CA THR A 22 8.17 6.75 1.87
C THR A 22 8.05 6.58 0.35
N ILE A 23 9.02 5.91 -0.29
CA ILE A 23 8.97 5.59 -1.73
C ILE A 23 7.80 4.66 -2.06
N GLY A 24 7.59 3.59 -1.29
CA GLY A 24 6.47 2.68 -1.50
C GLY A 24 5.13 3.41 -1.39
N ASP A 25 4.96 4.27 -0.39
CA ASP A 25 3.76 5.09 -0.21
C ASP A 25 3.52 6.08 -1.34
N ALA A 26 4.56 6.80 -1.77
CA ALA A 26 4.43 7.70 -2.91
C ALA A 26 4.06 6.96 -4.22
N VAL A 27 4.54 5.73 -4.42
CA VAL A 27 4.12 4.88 -5.56
C VAL A 27 2.66 4.45 -5.43
N MET A 28 2.23 4.05 -4.23
CA MET A 28 0.83 3.68 -3.97
C MET A 28 -0.11 4.86 -4.23
N GLN A 29 0.23 6.06 -3.76
CA GLN A 29 -0.53 7.28 -3.99
C GLN A 29 -0.58 7.62 -5.48
N LEU A 30 0.56 7.57 -6.19
CA LEU A 30 0.59 7.88 -7.61
C LEU A 30 -0.28 6.91 -8.43
N ASN A 31 -0.19 5.61 -8.17
CA ASN A 31 -1.08 4.62 -8.80
C ASN A 31 -2.55 4.87 -8.46
N ALA A 32 -2.84 5.27 -7.23
CA ALA A 32 -4.18 5.64 -6.78
C ALA A 32 -4.66 6.99 -7.33
N GLU A 33 -3.79 7.83 -7.88
CA GLU A 33 -4.15 9.08 -8.54
C GLU A 33 -4.45 8.84 -10.03
N ASP A 34 -3.52 8.20 -10.74
CA ASP A 34 -3.55 8.05 -12.20
C ASP A 34 -4.05 6.68 -12.72
N GLY A 35 -4.38 5.76 -11.81
CA GLY A 35 -4.76 4.39 -12.16
C GLY A 35 -3.60 3.52 -12.64
N GLY A 36 -2.34 3.92 -12.40
CA GLY A 36 -1.16 3.19 -12.80
C GLY A 36 -0.96 1.85 -12.08
N LYS A 37 -0.04 1.05 -12.60
CA LYS A 37 0.39 -0.25 -12.04
C LYS A 37 1.90 -0.29 -11.80
N ARG A 38 2.47 0.83 -11.34
CA ARG A 38 3.88 0.89 -10.95
C ARG A 38 4.12 -0.03 -9.77
N LYS A 39 5.29 -0.64 -9.74
CA LYS A 39 5.73 -1.55 -8.67
C LYS A 39 6.88 -0.92 -7.92
N TYR A 40 7.09 -1.33 -6.68
CA TYR A 40 8.27 -0.95 -5.93
C TYR A 40 8.92 -2.18 -5.32
N ILE A 41 10.20 -2.09 -4.97
CA ILE A 41 10.95 -3.05 -4.17
C ILE A 41 11.69 -2.24 -3.12
N LEU A 42 11.51 -2.60 -1.85
CA LEU A 42 12.15 -1.93 -0.74
C LEU A 42 13.08 -2.92 -0.04
N ALA A 43 14.32 -2.52 0.21
CA ALA A 43 15.21 -3.26 1.09
C ALA A 43 15.39 -2.48 2.39
N GLN A 44 15.18 -3.16 3.51
CA GLN A 44 15.38 -2.62 4.85
C GLN A 44 16.17 -3.63 5.68
N LEU A 45 17.22 -3.16 6.36
CA LEU A 45 17.95 -3.97 7.31
C LEU A 45 17.10 -4.20 8.57
N ASP A 46 17.21 -5.41 9.13
CA ASP A 46 16.59 -5.80 10.40
C ASP A 46 17.38 -5.25 11.59
N GLU A 47 17.30 -3.94 11.76
CA GLU A 47 17.89 -3.28 12.91
C GLU A 47 16.96 -3.41 14.11
N LEU A 48 17.48 -3.98 15.21
CA LEU A 48 16.77 -4.05 16.48
C LEU A 48 16.46 -2.65 17.00
N ILE A 49 15.24 -2.47 17.46
CA ILE A 49 14.79 -1.24 18.09
C ILE A 49 15.19 -1.31 19.58
N ASP A 50 15.79 -0.24 20.08
CA ASP A 50 16.08 -0.08 21.52
C ASP A 50 14.79 -0.14 22.34
N GLU A 51 14.78 -0.96 23.40
CA GLU A 51 13.65 -1.17 24.31
C GLU A 51 13.07 0.13 24.90
N LYS A 52 13.88 1.19 24.99
CA LYS A 52 13.46 2.49 25.50
C LYS A 52 12.67 3.33 24.50
N LYS A 53 12.59 2.93 23.23
CA LYS A 53 11.87 3.67 22.19
C LYS A 53 10.39 3.30 22.16
N GLU A 54 9.54 4.29 21.92
CA GLU A 54 8.09 4.09 21.68
C GLU A 54 7.82 3.07 20.57
N ALA A 55 8.66 3.06 19.55
CA ALA A 55 8.65 2.10 18.45
C ALA A 55 8.74 0.64 18.92
N TYR A 56 9.51 0.36 19.97
CA TYR A 56 9.64 -0.97 20.56
C TYR A 56 8.33 -1.41 21.22
N LYS A 57 7.77 -0.54 22.06
CA LYS A 57 6.50 -0.77 22.74
C LYS A 57 5.36 -0.98 21.73
N PHE A 58 5.32 -0.17 20.69
CA PHE A 58 4.36 -0.33 19.59
C PHE A 58 4.45 -1.73 18.96
N CYS A 59 5.66 -2.25 18.70
CA CYS A 59 5.82 -3.60 18.17
C CYS A 59 5.31 -4.67 19.15
N GLN A 60 5.63 -4.55 20.43
CA GLN A 60 5.13 -5.45 21.48
C GLN A 60 3.60 -5.45 21.57
N ASP A 61 2.98 -4.27 21.61
CA ASP A 61 1.53 -4.09 21.74
C ASP A 61 0.77 -4.66 20.53
N ASN A 62 1.40 -4.72 19.34
CA ASN A 62 0.80 -5.24 18.11
C ASN A 62 1.31 -6.64 17.71
N GLY A 63 2.18 -7.26 18.51
CA GLY A 63 2.68 -8.61 18.26
C GLY A 63 3.70 -8.73 17.13
N PHE A 64 4.46 -7.67 16.84
CA PHE A 64 5.52 -7.66 15.84
C PHE A 64 6.90 -7.82 16.48
N GLU A 65 7.86 -8.36 15.73
CA GLU A 65 9.27 -8.30 16.14
C GLU A 65 9.72 -6.82 16.17
N PRO A 66 10.44 -6.36 17.22
CA PRO A 66 10.81 -4.96 17.38
C PRO A 66 12.01 -4.59 16.48
N MET A 67 11.77 -4.60 15.18
CA MET A 67 12.72 -4.29 14.13
C MET A 67 12.26 -3.07 13.33
N ILE A 68 13.21 -2.32 12.77
CA ILE A 68 12.88 -1.19 11.88
C ILE A 68 12.04 -1.65 10.69
N SER A 69 12.38 -2.80 10.08
CA SER A 69 11.64 -3.41 8.97
C SER A 69 10.16 -3.69 9.32
N SER A 70 9.86 -4.18 10.53
CA SER A 70 8.49 -4.39 11.00
C SER A 70 7.66 -3.11 10.95
N ILE A 71 8.23 -1.99 11.39
CA ILE A 71 7.54 -0.69 11.39
C ILE A 71 7.40 -0.15 9.96
N THR A 72 8.40 -0.35 9.11
CA THR A 72 8.35 0.01 7.69
C THR A 72 7.18 -0.70 6.99
N ILE A 73 7.07 -2.02 7.20
CA ILE A 73 6.00 -2.85 6.66
C ILE A 73 4.64 -2.37 7.18
N GLU A 74 4.51 -2.18 8.49
CA GLU A 74 3.25 -1.77 9.10
C GLU A 74 2.80 -0.38 8.63
N ARG A 75 3.72 0.56 8.43
CA ARG A 75 3.40 1.88 7.88
C ARG A 75 2.87 1.77 6.45
N LEU A 76 3.46 0.91 5.62
CA LEU A 76 3.01 0.67 4.25
C LEU A 76 1.65 -0.01 4.22
N ASN A 77 1.40 -0.97 5.10
CA ASN A 77 0.09 -1.61 5.25
C ASN A 77 -0.98 -0.57 5.55
N ARG A 78 -0.77 0.26 6.57
CA ARG A 78 -1.72 1.33 6.93
C ARG A 78 -1.93 2.35 5.81
N ALA A 79 -0.86 2.76 5.13
CA ALA A 79 -0.96 3.69 4.00
C ALA A 79 -1.79 3.08 2.86
N GLY A 80 -1.53 1.82 2.51
CA GLY A 80 -2.31 1.10 1.50
C GLY A 80 -3.78 0.95 1.89
N GLU A 81 -4.06 0.47 3.10
CA GLU A 81 -5.43 0.34 3.62
C GLU A 81 -6.20 1.66 3.58
N LYS A 82 -5.54 2.75 3.97
CA LYS A 82 -6.12 4.09 3.90
C LYS A 82 -6.47 4.47 2.46
N ILE A 83 -5.54 4.30 1.52
CA ILE A 83 -5.76 4.61 0.10
C ILE A 83 -6.93 3.79 -0.45
N LYS A 84 -7.00 2.49 -0.14
CA LYS A 84 -8.10 1.62 -0.55
C LYS A 84 -9.43 2.08 0.04
N ALA A 85 -9.46 2.41 1.33
CA ALA A 85 -10.65 2.90 2.01
C ALA A 85 -11.13 4.25 1.44
N ASP A 86 -10.22 5.18 1.14
CA ASP A 86 -10.55 6.49 0.58
C ASP A 86 -11.21 6.35 -0.81
N ILE A 87 -10.67 5.51 -1.70
CA ILE A 87 -11.27 5.27 -3.02
C ILE A 87 -12.61 4.53 -2.90
N GLN A 88 -12.71 3.55 -1.99
CA GLN A 88 -13.98 2.85 -1.73
C GLN A 88 -15.06 3.83 -1.24
N ALA A 89 -14.72 4.71 -0.30
CA ALA A 89 -15.63 5.70 0.23
C ALA A 89 -16.09 6.67 -0.86
N GLU A 90 -15.21 7.07 -1.79
CA GLU A 90 -15.59 7.89 -2.94
C GLU A 90 -16.57 7.15 -3.87
N PHE A 91 -16.30 5.87 -4.17
CA PHE A 91 -17.18 5.04 -4.98
C PHE A 91 -18.57 4.87 -4.33
N ASP A 92 -18.61 4.51 -3.05
CA ASP A 92 -19.86 4.32 -2.29
C ASP A 92 -20.66 5.62 -2.20
N ALA A 93 -19.98 6.75 -2.00
CA ALA A 93 -20.60 8.07 -1.95
C ALA A 93 -21.21 8.49 -3.29
N GLU A 94 -20.55 8.20 -4.43
CA GLU A 94 -21.12 8.46 -5.75
C GLU A 94 -22.31 7.53 -6.04
N ASN A 95 -22.17 6.25 -5.70
CA ASN A 95 -23.18 5.22 -5.96
C ASN A 95 -24.47 5.44 -5.16
N SER A 96 -24.36 6.01 -3.96
CA SER A 96 -25.50 6.28 -3.07
C SER A 96 -26.29 7.55 -3.43
N LYS A 97 -25.87 8.34 -4.42
CA LYS A 97 -26.58 9.56 -4.83
C LYS A 97 -27.94 9.24 -5.45
N LYS A 98 -28.95 10.10 -5.22
CA LYS A 98 -30.29 9.97 -5.83
C LYS A 98 -30.25 9.89 -7.37
N LYS A 99 -29.26 10.53 -7.98
CA LYS A 99 -28.97 10.50 -9.41
C LYS A 99 -27.46 10.33 -9.59
N PRO A 100 -26.94 9.08 -9.56
CA PRO A 100 -25.51 8.82 -9.69
C PRO A 100 -24.99 9.22 -11.05
N ASN A 101 -23.74 9.70 -11.11
CA ASN A 101 -23.03 9.86 -12.38
C ASN A 101 -22.48 8.50 -12.82
N GLN A 102 -23.09 7.92 -13.86
CA GLN A 102 -22.72 6.61 -14.40
C GLN A 102 -21.30 6.60 -14.98
N GLU A 103 -20.87 7.66 -15.67
CA GLU A 103 -19.53 7.76 -16.24
C GLU A 103 -18.47 7.78 -15.12
N LYS A 104 -18.72 8.57 -14.07
CA LYS A 104 -17.82 8.63 -12.91
C LYS A 104 -17.74 7.29 -12.17
N LEU A 105 -18.86 6.58 -12.04
CA LEU A 105 -18.87 5.25 -11.41
C LEU A 105 -18.07 4.22 -12.19
N VAL A 106 -18.16 4.25 -13.52
CA VAL A 106 -17.34 3.39 -14.40
C VAL A 106 -15.87 3.73 -14.21
N GLU A 107 -15.50 5.01 -14.24
CA GLU A 107 -14.11 5.44 -14.05
C GLU A 107 -13.55 5.03 -12.68
N LEU A 108 -14.29 5.29 -11.59
CA LEU A 108 -13.88 4.91 -10.24
C LEU A 108 -13.75 3.39 -10.07
N ARG A 109 -14.70 2.61 -10.64
CA ARG A 109 -14.66 1.15 -10.59
C ARG A 109 -13.48 0.58 -11.38
N GLU A 110 -13.26 1.06 -12.60
CA GLU A 110 -12.13 0.63 -13.42
C GLU A 110 -10.80 0.97 -12.76
N LYS A 111 -10.67 2.18 -12.19
CA LYS A 111 -9.51 2.60 -11.42
C LYS A 111 -9.26 1.71 -10.21
N TYR A 112 -10.30 1.42 -9.43
CA TYR A 112 -10.21 0.54 -8.26
C TYR A 112 -9.74 -0.87 -8.65
N ILE A 113 -10.35 -1.48 -9.68
CA ILE A 113 -9.95 -2.79 -10.20
C ILE A 113 -8.51 -2.75 -10.73
N ARG A 114 -8.12 -1.66 -11.39
CA ARG A 114 -6.79 -1.54 -11.97
C ARG A 114 -5.70 -1.49 -10.90
N VAL A 115 -5.92 -0.72 -9.83
CA VAL A 115 -4.95 -0.52 -8.75
C VAL A 115 -4.97 -1.70 -7.76
N PHE A 116 -6.14 -2.22 -7.41
CA PHE A 116 -6.28 -3.22 -6.34
C PHE A 116 -6.56 -4.64 -6.81
N GLY A 117 -6.84 -4.85 -8.10
CA GLY A 117 -7.14 -6.18 -8.65
C GLY A 117 -8.48 -6.78 -8.21
N VAL A 118 -9.29 -6.06 -7.44
CA VAL A 118 -10.59 -6.52 -6.94
C VAL A 118 -11.69 -5.52 -7.30
N ASP A 119 -12.92 -5.98 -7.40
CA ASP A 119 -14.07 -5.13 -7.72
C ASP A 119 -14.63 -4.46 -6.45
N PRO A 120 -14.82 -3.13 -6.42
CA PRO A 120 -15.35 -2.42 -5.24
C PRO A 120 -16.80 -2.80 -4.89
N VAL A 121 -17.52 -3.53 -5.75
CA VAL A 121 -18.89 -4.00 -5.51
C VAL A 121 -18.91 -5.41 -4.86
N VAL A 122 -17.80 -6.16 -4.92
CA VAL A 122 -17.71 -7.49 -4.31
C VAL A 122 -17.48 -7.35 -2.81
N LYS A 123 -18.28 -8.05 -2.01
CA LYS A 123 -18.16 -7.99 -0.55
C LYS A 123 -16.96 -8.82 -0.07
N PRO A 124 -16.28 -8.39 1.01
CA PRO A 124 -15.10 -9.08 1.55
C PRO A 124 -15.28 -10.56 1.94
N GLN A 125 -16.51 -11.08 2.00
CA GLN A 125 -16.80 -12.46 2.40
C GLN A 125 -16.72 -13.49 1.27
N ASP A 126 -16.73 -13.08 -0.01
CA ASP A 126 -16.84 -14.02 -1.14
C ASP A 126 -15.47 -14.41 -1.77
N ASP A 127 -14.38 -13.75 -1.39
CA ASP A 127 -13.03 -14.02 -1.91
C ASP A 127 -12.16 -14.72 -0.84
N LYS A 128 -12.16 -16.06 -0.84
CA LYS A 128 -11.16 -16.87 -0.11
C LYS A 128 -9.83 -17.01 -0.87
N GLU A 129 -9.72 -16.42 -2.06
CA GLU A 129 -8.51 -16.46 -2.87
C GLU A 129 -7.80 -15.10 -2.82
N ILE A 130 -6.59 -15.14 -2.24
CA ILE A 130 -5.54 -14.11 -2.26
C ILE A 130 -5.76 -12.94 -1.27
N GLN A 131 -5.54 -13.23 0.02
CA GLN A 131 -5.10 -12.24 1.03
C GLN A 131 -3.64 -11.79 0.80
N GLN A 132 -3.18 -11.71 -0.45
CA GLN A 132 -1.96 -10.97 -0.77
C GLN A 132 -2.44 -9.57 -1.05
N SER A 133 -2.31 -8.65 -0.08
CA SER A 133 -2.82 -7.28 -0.28
C SER A 133 -2.25 -6.73 -1.60
N PRO A 134 -3.04 -5.97 -2.35
CA PRO A 134 -2.60 -5.39 -3.62
C PRO A 134 -1.39 -4.44 -3.47
N PHE A 135 -1.06 -4.09 -2.23
CA PHE A 135 0.10 -3.30 -1.85
C PHE A 135 1.33 -4.15 -1.53
N TYR A 136 1.21 -5.47 -1.40
CA TYR A 136 2.34 -6.42 -1.47
C TYR A 136 2.85 -6.57 -2.90
N GLY A 137 2.84 -5.49 -3.67
CA GLY A 137 3.69 -5.34 -4.84
C GLY A 137 5.15 -5.31 -4.38
N LEU A 138 5.65 -6.52 -4.08
CA LEU A 138 7.04 -7.00 -4.07
C LEU A 138 7.97 -6.46 -2.98
N THR A 139 7.73 -7.00 -1.78
CA THR A 139 8.59 -7.12 -0.59
C THR A 139 9.36 -5.89 -0.08
N VAL A 140 9.09 -5.52 1.17
CA VAL A 140 10.17 -5.12 2.08
C VAL A 140 10.91 -6.42 2.38
N GLU A 141 12.01 -6.69 1.69
CA GLU A 141 12.87 -7.80 2.09
C GLU A 141 13.60 -7.36 3.36
N SER A 142 13.31 -8.06 4.46
CA SER A 142 14.15 -8.06 5.64
C SER A 142 15.49 -8.67 5.22
N ILE A 143 16.54 -7.85 5.24
CA ILE A 143 17.89 -8.37 5.05
C ILE A 143 18.44 -8.62 6.45
N ALA A 144 18.19 -9.82 6.96
CA ALA A 144 18.80 -10.29 8.20
C ALA A 144 20.33 -10.32 8.03
N ASN A 145 21.04 -9.65 8.93
CA ASN A 145 22.49 -9.69 8.98
C ASN A 145 22.91 -11.09 9.45
N LYS A 146 23.14 -12.02 8.51
CA LYS A 146 23.75 -13.32 8.82
C LYS A 146 25.24 -13.10 9.10
N GLY A 147 25.53 -12.65 10.32
CA GLY A 147 26.88 -12.65 10.89
C GLY A 147 27.33 -14.06 11.27
#